data_AF-A0A519YMM3-F1
#
_entry.id   AF-A0A519YMM3-F1
#
_cell.length_a   1.000
_cell.length_b   1.000
_cell.length_c   1.000
_cell.angle_alpha   90.00
_cell.angle_beta   90.00
_cell.angle_gamma   90.00
#
_symmetry.space_group_name_H-M   'P 1'
#
loop_
_entity.id
_entity.type
_entity.pdbx_description
1 polymer ?
#
loop_
_entity_poly.entity_id
_entity_poly.type
_entity_poly.pdbx_seq_one_letter_code
_entity_poly.pdbx_strand_id
1 'polypeptide(L)'
;MKDTQYVSMWVKRFMLEYLVSTRNLSKNTQLSYRDTFKLMLPFMAKKSKVNIDKLLVDNISVSIIKAFLTELETNRNCSLSTRNQRLAAIHAFAKFIGLNSPEYVEWCRQVQLIPFKKTNRTLITYLEKTEMDALLNAPDKQTDQGKRDHAILLFLYNTGARSDEAAQLRIEDINIPHVPKRDLSTVASLSARSAIAFRNVGEPGRADMPRPANMLLP
;
A
#
# COMPACT_ATOMS: atom_id res chain seq x y z
N MET A 1 22.18 -13.94 33.55
CA MET A 1 20.73 -13.69 33.39
C MET A 1 20.41 -13.88 31.92
N LYS A 2 19.40 -14.69 31.56
CA LYS A 2 19.10 -14.93 30.13
C LYS A 2 18.41 -13.68 29.57
N ASP A 3 19.05 -13.01 28.61
CA ASP A 3 18.51 -11.82 27.91
C ASP A 3 17.15 -12.08 27.21
N THR A 4 16.71 -13.34 27.15
CA THR A 4 15.46 -13.80 26.56
C THR A 4 14.21 -13.28 27.27
N GLN A 5 14.33 -12.69 28.45
CA GLN A 5 13.17 -12.12 29.16
C GLN A 5 12.76 -10.73 28.66
N TYR A 6 13.71 -10.00 28.05
CA TYR A 6 13.47 -8.62 27.62
C TYR A 6 12.76 -8.57 26.26
N VAL A 7 11.74 -7.72 26.18
CA VAL A 7 10.96 -7.52 24.93
C VAL A 7 11.84 -6.93 23.83
N SER A 8 12.84 -6.11 24.17
CA SER A 8 13.75 -5.46 23.23
C SER A 8 14.49 -6.47 22.34
N MET A 9 14.98 -7.57 22.93
CA MET A 9 15.64 -8.66 22.20
C MET A 9 14.69 -9.27 21.16
N TRP A 10 13.46 -9.61 21.59
CA TRP A 10 12.47 -10.22 20.70
C TRP A 10 12.02 -9.29 19.60
N VAL A 11 11.81 -8.00 19.90
CA VAL A 11 11.41 -7.00 18.90
C VAL A 11 12.50 -6.85 17.84
N LYS A 12 13.78 -6.77 18.24
CA LYS A 12 14.90 -6.70 17.29
C LYS A 12 14.92 -7.90 16.35
N ARG A 13 14.92 -9.12 16.90
CA ARG A 13 14.95 -10.36 16.11
C ARG A 13 13.72 -10.49 15.22
N PHE A 14 12.54 -10.18 15.75
CA PHE A 14 11.31 -10.23 14.98
C PHE A 14 11.36 -9.28 13.78
N MET A 15 11.73 -8.02 13.99
CA MET A 15 11.72 -7.00 12.96
C MET A 15 12.80 -7.20 11.90
N LEU A 16 14.03 -7.55 12.31
CA LEU A 16 15.18 -7.60 11.41
C LEU A 16 15.40 -8.97 10.77
N GLU A 17 15.07 -10.06 11.47
CA GLU A 17 15.33 -11.41 10.98
C GLU A 17 14.04 -12.07 10.50
N TYR A 18 13.03 -12.13 11.37
CA TYR A 18 11.84 -12.93 11.07
C TYR A 18 10.95 -12.30 9.98
N LEU A 19 10.65 -11.01 10.07
CA LEU A 19 9.78 -10.35 9.07
C LEU A 19 10.46 -10.23 7.70
N VAL A 20 11.78 -10.04 7.68
CA VAL A 20 12.56 -9.84 6.46
C VAL A 20 13.00 -11.18 5.89
N SER A 21 13.88 -11.90 6.57
CA SER A 21 14.54 -13.09 6.03
C SER A 21 13.64 -14.32 6.05
N THR A 22 12.84 -14.52 7.11
CA THR A 22 12.02 -15.74 7.23
C THR A 22 10.68 -15.61 6.49
N ARG A 23 10.01 -14.47 6.63
CA ARG A 23 8.65 -14.26 6.09
C ARG A 23 8.63 -13.50 4.76
N ASN A 24 9.75 -12.89 4.36
CA ASN A 24 9.88 -12.10 3.14
C ASN A 24 8.71 -11.13 2.91
N LEU A 25 8.31 -10.41 3.95
CA LEU A 25 7.14 -9.53 3.89
C LEU A 25 7.46 -8.26 3.10
N SER A 26 6.45 -7.72 2.40
CA SER A 26 6.59 -6.45 1.70
C SER A 26 7.01 -5.32 2.66
N LYS A 27 7.70 -4.31 2.12
CA LYS A 27 8.16 -3.14 2.89
C LYS A 27 7.00 -2.45 3.61
N ASN A 28 5.84 -2.30 2.96
CA ASN A 28 4.65 -1.69 3.58
C ASN A 28 4.11 -2.53 4.74
N THR A 29 4.15 -3.85 4.63
CA THR A 29 3.78 -4.75 5.74
C THR A 29 4.77 -4.61 6.91
N GLN A 30 6.07 -4.54 6.65
CA GLN A 30 7.08 -4.32 7.69
C GLN A 30 6.88 -2.97 8.41
N LEU A 31 6.56 -1.91 7.66
CA LEU A 31 6.26 -0.59 8.23
C LEU A 31 5.00 -0.62 9.11
N SER A 32 3.95 -1.32 8.70
CA SER A 32 2.74 -1.52 9.51
C SER A 32 3.04 -2.22 10.84
N TYR A 33 3.91 -3.22 10.83
CA TYR A 33 4.35 -3.92 12.05
C TYR A 33 5.18 -2.99 12.94
N ARG A 34 6.15 -2.25 12.37
CA ARG A 34 6.94 -1.22 13.07
C ARG A 34 6.03 -0.21 13.77
N ASP A 35 5.03 0.30 13.06
CA ASP A 35 4.12 1.33 13.58
C ASP A 35 3.18 0.76 14.64
N THR A 36 2.96 -0.56 14.65
CA THR A 36 2.33 -1.25 15.78
C THR A 36 3.22 -1.21 17.02
N PHE A 37 4.48 -1.60 16.91
CA PHE A 37 5.41 -1.59 18.05
C PHE A 37 5.68 -0.18 18.59
N LYS A 38 5.79 0.82 17.70
CA LYS A 38 5.96 2.24 18.11
C LYS A 38 4.84 2.73 19.02
N LEU A 39 3.61 2.27 18.84
CA LEU A 39 2.49 2.63 19.72
C LEU A 39 2.37 1.70 20.92
N MET A 40 2.58 0.41 20.69
CA MET A 40 2.37 -0.63 21.69
C MET A 40 3.40 -0.53 22.82
N LEU A 41 4.70 -0.46 22.52
CA LEU A 41 5.75 -0.56 23.53
C LEU A 41 5.69 0.59 24.56
N PRO A 42 5.55 1.88 24.17
CA PRO A 42 5.40 2.95 25.14
C PRO A 42 4.13 2.82 25.99
N PHE A 43 3.04 2.34 25.40
CA PHE A 43 1.79 2.11 26.13
C PHE A 43 1.95 0.98 27.18
N MET A 44 2.57 -0.14 26.81
CA MET A 44 2.80 -1.26 27.72
C MET A 44 3.73 -0.88 28.86
N ALA A 45 4.81 -0.15 28.57
CA ALA A 45 5.75 0.37 29.56
C ALA A 45 5.04 1.29 30.57
N LYS A 46 4.24 2.25 30.07
CA LYS A 46 3.45 3.16 30.92
C LYS A 46 2.45 2.40 31.80
N LYS A 47 1.71 1.43 31.25
CA LYS A 47 0.72 0.65 32.02
C LYS A 47 1.36 -0.27 33.06
N SER A 48 2.55 -0.80 32.75
CA SER A 48 3.31 -1.68 33.65
C SER A 48 4.16 -0.90 34.66
N LYS A 49 4.23 0.44 34.55
CA LYS A 49 5.07 1.32 35.39
C LYS A 49 6.56 0.94 35.35
N VAL A 50 7.03 0.50 34.20
CA VAL A 50 8.45 0.19 33.95
C VAL A 50 8.98 1.05 32.82
N ASN A 51 10.29 1.30 32.83
CA ASN A 51 10.92 1.93 31.68
C ASN A 51 10.92 0.97 30.48
N ILE A 52 10.91 1.54 29.28
CA ILE A 52 10.79 0.78 28.02
C ILE A 52 11.95 -0.17 27.78
N ASP A 53 13.16 0.17 28.25
CA ASP A 53 14.38 -0.63 28.19
C ASP A 53 14.34 -1.85 29.12
N LYS A 54 13.51 -1.81 30.17
CA LYS A 54 13.36 -2.88 31.16
C LYS A 54 12.07 -3.69 30.98
N LEU A 55 11.33 -3.46 29.89
CA LEU A 55 10.06 -4.14 29.64
C LEU A 55 10.30 -5.63 29.37
N LEU A 56 9.68 -6.48 30.17
CA LEU A 56 9.74 -7.94 30.05
C LEU A 56 8.55 -8.49 29.28
N VAL A 57 8.70 -9.68 28.70
CA VAL A 57 7.60 -10.37 27.98
C VAL A 57 6.41 -10.58 28.91
N ASP A 58 6.65 -10.95 30.17
CA ASP A 58 5.62 -11.18 31.18
C ASP A 58 4.84 -9.92 31.56
N ASN A 59 5.39 -8.73 31.31
CA ASN A 59 4.64 -7.48 31.48
C ASN A 59 3.58 -7.29 30.39
N ILE A 60 3.67 -8.00 29.26
CA ILE A 60 2.70 -7.94 28.16
C ILE A 60 1.60 -8.98 28.40
N SER A 61 0.76 -8.75 29.39
CA SER A 61 -0.36 -9.65 29.70
C SER A 61 -1.56 -9.46 28.76
N VAL A 62 -2.46 -10.44 28.72
CA VAL A 62 -3.72 -10.36 27.96
C VAL A 62 -4.55 -9.14 28.35
N SER A 63 -4.59 -8.78 29.64
CA SER A 63 -5.34 -7.61 30.12
C SER A 63 -4.74 -6.30 29.60
N ILE A 64 -3.41 -6.22 29.57
CA ILE A 64 -2.68 -5.06 29.05
C ILE A 64 -2.83 -4.94 27.52
N ILE A 65 -2.80 -6.06 26.79
CA ILE A 65 -3.10 -6.07 25.34
C ILE A 65 -4.54 -5.62 25.07
N LYS A 66 -5.52 -6.12 25.82
CA LYS A 66 -6.93 -5.67 25.69
C LYS A 66 -7.06 -4.18 25.98
N ALA A 67 -6.39 -3.67 27.02
CA ALA A 67 -6.38 -2.24 27.33
C ALA A 67 -5.75 -1.39 26.22
N PHE A 68 -4.66 -1.87 25.60
CA PHE A 68 -4.05 -1.21 24.44
C PHE A 68 -5.01 -1.14 23.26
N LEU A 69 -5.71 -2.24 22.98
CA LEU A 69 -6.67 -2.29 21.88
C LEU A 69 -7.87 -1.36 22.13
N THR A 70 -8.31 -1.22 23.37
CA THR A 70 -9.33 -0.22 23.76
C THR A 70 -8.81 1.21 23.57
N GLU A 71 -7.58 1.51 24.01
CA GLU A 71 -6.96 2.84 23.84
C GLU A 71 -6.89 3.26 22.36
N LEU A 72 -6.60 2.32 21.45
CA LEU A 72 -6.59 2.59 20.02
C LEU A 72 -7.96 3.07 19.52
N GLU A 73 -9.03 2.48 20.03
CA GLU A 73 -10.39 2.81 19.64
C GLU A 73 -10.85 4.11 20.31
N THR A 74 -10.68 4.27 21.62
CA THR A 74 -11.27 5.38 22.39
C THR A 74 -10.49 6.68 22.29
N ASN A 75 -9.15 6.60 22.32
CA ASN A 75 -8.31 7.79 22.44
C ASN A 75 -7.70 8.19 21.10
N ARG A 76 -7.45 7.19 20.23
CA ARG A 76 -6.91 7.42 18.88
C ARG A 76 -7.95 7.34 17.77
N ASN A 77 -9.20 7.02 18.10
CA ASN A 77 -10.30 6.91 17.13
C ASN A 77 -9.96 5.99 15.94
N CYS A 78 -9.15 4.95 16.18
CA CYS A 78 -8.79 4.00 15.14
C CYS A 78 -10.01 3.15 14.75
N SER A 79 -10.17 2.91 13.45
CA SER A 79 -11.18 1.97 12.97
C SER A 79 -10.96 0.55 13.52
N LEU A 80 -12.02 -0.25 13.58
CA LEU A 80 -11.93 -1.66 13.97
C LEU A 80 -10.98 -2.46 13.05
N SER A 81 -10.91 -2.11 11.77
CA SER A 81 -9.97 -2.69 10.81
C SER A 81 -8.52 -2.42 11.23
N THR A 82 -8.18 -1.16 11.51
CA THR A 82 -6.85 -0.75 11.97
C THR A 82 -6.49 -1.40 13.31
N ARG A 83 -7.45 -1.45 14.25
CA ARG A 83 -7.28 -2.14 15.54
C ARG A 83 -6.98 -3.63 15.34
N ASN A 84 -7.69 -4.30 14.43
CA ASN A 84 -7.48 -5.71 14.13
C ASN A 84 -6.15 -5.97 13.40
N GLN A 85 -5.74 -5.09 12.49
CA GLN A 85 -4.43 -5.17 11.85
C GLN A 85 -3.30 -5.11 12.90
N ARG A 86 -3.43 -4.22 13.88
CA ARG A 86 -2.48 -4.13 15.00
C ARG A 86 -2.52 -5.38 15.87
N LEU A 87 -3.69 -5.93 16.17
CA LEU A 87 -3.81 -7.23 16.87
C LEU A 87 -3.15 -8.37 16.09
N ALA A 88 -3.26 -8.39 14.76
CA ALA A 88 -2.64 -9.41 13.92
C ALA A 88 -1.10 -9.36 14.03
N ALA A 89 -0.52 -8.16 14.10
CA ALA A 89 0.92 -8.01 14.35
C ALA A 89 1.31 -8.50 15.76
N ILE A 90 0.48 -8.24 16.79
CA ILE A 90 0.69 -8.77 18.14
C ILE A 90 0.61 -10.31 18.15
N HIS A 91 -0.36 -10.91 17.47
CA HIS A 91 -0.46 -12.36 17.33
C HIS A 91 0.76 -12.95 16.62
N ALA A 92 1.21 -12.33 15.53
CA ALA A 92 2.39 -12.78 14.81
C ALA A 92 3.65 -12.71 15.68
N PHE A 93 3.79 -11.65 16.47
CA PHE A 93 4.88 -11.48 17.42
C PHE A 93 4.85 -12.51 18.54
N ALA A 94 3.68 -12.72 19.16
CA ALA A 94 3.53 -13.71 20.23
C ALA A 94 3.83 -15.13 19.75
N LYS A 95 3.34 -15.48 18.54
CA LYS A 95 3.64 -16.76 17.89
C LYS A 95 5.14 -16.92 17.63
N PHE A 96 5.81 -15.88 17.17
CA PHE A 96 7.25 -15.91 16.96
C PHE A 96 8.01 -16.19 18.26
N ILE A 97 7.69 -15.50 19.35
CA ILE A 97 8.33 -15.74 20.66
C ILE A 97 8.07 -17.17 21.13
N GLY A 98 6.81 -17.61 21.13
CA GLY A 98 6.45 -18.96 21.60
C GLY A 98 7.10 -20.10 20.79
N LEU A 99 7.37 -19.88 19.50
CA LEU A 99 8.12 -20.84 18.66
C LEU A 99 9.62 -20.89 18.99
N ASN A 100 10.18 -19.80 19.52
CA ASN A 100 11.62 -19.67 19.78
C ASN A 100 11.99 -19.81 21.26
N SER A 101 10.99 -19.90 22.14
CA SER A 101 11.18 -19.92 23.60
C SER A 101 10.06 -20.75 24.26
N PRO A 102 10.36 -22.01 24.67
CA PRO A 102 9.38 -22.88 25.30
C PRO A 102 8.71 -22.30 26.54
N GLU A 103 9.42 -21.47 27.31
CA GLU A 103 8.89 -20.81 28.51
C GLU A 103 7.74 -19.85 28.23
N TYR A 104 7.63 -19.34 27.00
CA TYR A 104 6.59 -18.39 26.57
C TYR A 104 5.48 -19.06 25.75
N VAL A 105 5.43 -20.39 25.66
CA VAL A 105 4.39 -21.10 24.89
C VAL A 105 2.99 -20.85 25.47
N GLU A 106 2.84 -20.93 26.79
CA GLU A 106 1.56 -20.65 27.44
C GLU A 106 1.16 -19.19 27.30
N TRP A 107 2.10 -18.26 27.49
CA TRP A 107 1.89 -16.84 27.23
C TRP A 107 1.42 -16.60 25.78
N CYS A 108 2.08 -17.21 24.80
CA CYS A 108 1.70 -17.14 23.40
C CYS A 108 0.26 -17.64 23.19
N ARG A 109 -0.09 -18.81 23.74
CA ARG A 109 -1.43 -19.38 23.65
C ARG A 109 -2.48 -18.40 24.19
N GLN A 110 -2.24 -17.79 25.34
CA GLN A 110 -3.14 -16.81 25.94
C GLN A 110 -3.32 -15.56 25.07
N VAL A 111 -2.25 -15.06 24.46
CA VAL A 111 -2.33 -13.93 23.52
C VAL A 111 -3.13 -14.30 22.26
N GLN A 112 -2.94 -15.49 21.70
CA GLN A 112 -3.69 -15.94 20.51
C GLN A 112 -5.21 -16.06 20.76
N LEU A 113 -5.64 -16.26 22.01
CA LEU A 113 -7.05 -16.35 22.37
C LEU A 113 -7.77 -15.00 22.34
N ILE A 114 -7.07 -13.88 22.17
CA ILE A 114 -7.70 -12.56 22.05
C ILE A 114 -8.41 -12.50 20.68
N PRO A 115 -9.75 -12.37 20.64
CA PRO A 115 -10.46 -12.39 19.38
C PRO A 115 -10.28 -11.07 18.62
N PHE A 116 -10.32 -11.18 17.29
CA PHE A 116 -10.54 -10.03 16.42
C PHE A 116 -11.98 -9.53 16.59
N LYS A 117 -12.17 -8.21 16.61
CA LYS A 117 -13.52 -7.63 16.61
C LYS A 117 -14.13 -7.78 15.22
N LYS A 118 -15.42 -8.13 15.14
CA LYS A 118 -16.13 -8.15 13.85
C LYS A 118 -16.08 -6.74 13.25
N THR A 119 -15.61 -6.65 12.02
CA THR A 119 -15.55 -5.40 11.25
C THR A 119 -16.54 -5.52 10.11
N ASN A 120 -17.39 -4.52 9.92
CA ASN A 120 -18.22 -4.47 8.72
C ASN A 120 -17.28 -4.36 7.51
N ARG A 121 -17.42 -5.29 6.57
CA ARG A 121 -16.76 -5.14 5.28
C ARG A 121 -17.44 -3.97 4.58
N THR A 122 -16.72 -2.89 4.35
CA THR A 122 -17.16 -1.85 3.43
C THR A 122 -17.44 -2.55 2.10
N LEU A 123 -18.68 -2.51 1.65
CA LEU A 123 -19.03 -3.00 0.33
C LEU A 123 -18.22 -2.17 -0.67
N ILE A 124 -17.50 -2.86 -1.56
CA ILE A 124 -16.83 -2.19 -2.66
C ILE A 124 -17.95 -1.62 -3.53
N THR A 125 -18.17 -0.32 -3.44
CA THR A 125 -19.09 0.39 -4.31
C THR A 125 -18.48 0.45 -5.70
N TYR A 126 -19.28 0.18 -6.71
CA TYR A 126 -18.91 0.35 -8.10
C TYR A 126 -19.60 1.61 -8.64
N LEU A 127 -19.01 2.20 -9.69
CA LEU A 127 -19.60 3.35 -10.37
C LEU A 127 -20.51 2.84 -11.50
N GLU A 128 -21.71 3.39 -11.56
CA GLU A 128 -22.59 3.21 -12.71
C GLU A 128 -22.01 3.92 -13.94
N LYS A 129 -22.47 3.53 -15.13
CA LYS A 129 -21.94 4.06 -16.40
C LYS A 129 -21.98 5.59 -16.47
N THR A 130 -23.07 6.20 -16.03
CA THR A 130 -23.24 7.67 -16.05
C THR A 130 -22.27 8.38 -15.10
N GLU A 131 -22.00 7.78 -13.94
CA GLU A 131 -21.04 8.29 -12.96
C GLU A 131 -19.61 8.17 -13.50
N MET A 132 -19.30 7.06 -14.18
CA MET A 132 -18.02 6.88 -14.86
C MET A 132 -17.82 7.86 -16.01
N ASP A 133 -18.85 8.08 -16.83
CA ASP A 133 -18.82 9.07 -17.92
C ASP A 133 -18.60 10.49 -17.35
N ALA A 134 -19.24 10.83 -16.23
CA ALA A 134 -19.00 12.10 -15.55
C ALA A 134 -17.55 12.22 -15.05
N LEU A 135 -17.01 11.15 -14.45
CA LEU A 135 -15.63 11.11 -13.97
C LEU A 135 -14.61 11.27 -15.10
N LEU A 136 -14.82 10.61 -16.25
CA LEU A 136 -13.95 10.74 -17.42
C LEU A 136 -14.03 12.12 -18.09
N ASN A 137 -15.13 12.85 -17.91
CA ASN A 137 -15.32 14.19 -18.48
C ASN A 137 -14.91 15.33 -17.53
N ALA A 138 -14.63 15.04 -16.26
CA ALA A 138 -14.23 16.06 -15.28
C ALA A 138 -12.90 16.79 -15.59
N PRO A 139 -11.85 16.15 -16.13
CA PRO A 139 -10.58 16.84 -16.42
C PRO A 139 -10.69 17.79 -17.64
N ASP A 140 -10.11 18.98 -17.53
CA ASP A 140 -10.01 19.92 -18.66
C ASP A 140 -8.94 19.48 -19.68
N LYS A 141 -9.42 18.87 -20.77
CA LYS A 141 -8.59 18.32 -21.85
C LYS A 141 -7.88 19.40 -22.70
N GLN A 142 -8.13 20.69 -22.48
CA GLN A 142 -7.36 21.77 -23.11
C GLN A 142 -6.02 22.00 -22.41
N THR A 143 -5.91 21.65 -21.13
CA THR A 143 -4.67 21.76 -20.35
C THR A 143 -3.84 20.48 -20.46
N ASP A 144 -2.51 20.59 -20.39
CA ASP A 144 -1.63 19.41 -20.40
C ASP A 144 -1.85 18.50 -19.18
N GLN A 145 -2.17 19.11 -18.03
CA GLN A 145 -2.53 18.38 -16.83
C GLN A 145 -3.84 17.60 -17.01
N GLY A 146 -4.89 18.22 -17.54
CA GLY A 146 -6.17 17.54 -17.73
C GLY A 146 -6.14 16.47 -18.82
N LYS A 147 -5.31 16.62 -19.88
CA LYS A 147 -5.03 15.53 -20.83
C LYS A 147 -4.40 14.31 -20.13
N ARG A 148 -3.43 14.55 -19.24
CA ARG A 148 -2.77 13.50 -18.45
C ARG A 148 -3.75 12.82 -17.50
N ASP A 149 -4.51 13.59 -16.74
CA ASP A 149 -5.48 13.05 -15.77
C ASP A 149 -6.57 12.24 -16.48
N HIS A 150 -7.07 12.73 -17.62
CA HIS A 150 -8.02 11.98 -18.44
C HIS A 150 -7.43 10.65 -18.94
N ALA A 151 -6.19 10.66 -19.43
CA ALA A 151 -5.53 9.45 -19.91
C ALA A 151 -5.33 8.41 -18.79
N ILE A 152 -4.94 8.85 -17.59
CA ILE A 152 -4.78 7.98 -16.41
C ILE A 152 -6.13 7.38 -15.99
N LEU A 153 -7.18 8.19 -15.90
CA LEU A 153 -8.53 7.71 -15.54
C LEU A 153 -9.04 6.70 -16.58
N LEU A 154 -8.83 6.98 -17.86
CA LEU A 154 -9.24 6.09 -18.95
C LEU A 154 -8.43 4.78 -18.93
N PHE A 155 -7.14 4.84 -18.61
CA PHE A 155 -6.29 3.65 -18.46
C PHE A 155 -6.76 2.78 -17.29
N LEU A 156 -6.95 3.37 -16.11
CA LEU A 156 -7.43 2.67 -14.91
C LEU A 156 -8.79 2.00 -15.17
N TYR A 157 -9.71 2.71 -15.82
CA TYR A 157 -11.03 2.18 -16.15
C TYR A 157 -10.97 1.00 -17.11
N ASN A 158 -10.18 1.08 -18.18
CA ASN A 158 -10.13 0.02 -19.20
C ASN A 158 -9.32 -1.21 -18.79
N THR A 159 -8.31 -1.05 -17.92
CA THR A 159 -7.40 -2.14 -17.54
C THR A 159 -7.69 -2.73 -16.17
N GLY A 160 -8.36 -1.99 -15.28
CA GLY A 160 -8.52 -2.38 -13.88
C GLY A 160 -7.21 -2.38 -13.09
N ALA A 161 -6.16 -1.71 -13.59
CA ALA A 161 -4.87 -1.61 -12.90
C ALA A 161 -5.01 -0.94 -11.53
N ARG A 162 -4.17 -1.34 -10.57
CA ARG A 162 -4.08 -0.64 -9.28
C ARG A 162 -3.41 0.73 -9.44
N SER A 163 -3.69 1.64 -8.53
CA SER A 163 -3.08 2.98 -8.54
C SER A 163 -1.55 2.94 -8.57
N ASP A 164 -0.93 2.01 -7.83
CA ASP A 164 0.52 1.87 -7.80
C ASP A 164 1.09 1.30 -9.11
N GLU A 165 0.34 0.43 -9.79
CA GLU A 165 0.71 -0.12 -11.10
C GLU A 165 0.64 0.99 -12.16
N ALA A 166 -0.44 1.78 -12.16
CA ALA A 166 -0.58 2.94 -13.05
C ALA A 166 0.48 4.03 -12.79
N ALA A 167 0.86 4.24 -11.53
CA ALA A 167 1.88 5.23 -11.15
C ALA A 167 3.31 4.83 -11.58
N GLN A 168 3.57 3.54 -11.77
CA GLN A 168 4.89 3.01 -12.14
C GLN A 168 5.01 2.68 -13.63
N LEU A 169 3.91 2.78 -14.40
CA LEU A 169 3.86 2.46 -15.82
C LEU A 169 4.84 3.34 -16.62
N ARG A 170 5.67 2.69 -17.45
CA ARG A 170 6.62 3.34 -18.35
C ARG A 170 6.19 3.19 -19.80
N ILE A 171 6.75 4.03 -20.67
CA ILE A 171 6.50 3.97 -22.11
C ILE A 171 6.92 2.60 -22.68
N GLU A 172 8.02 2.02 -22.16
CA GLU A 172 8.52 0.70 -22.56
C GLU A 172 7.57 -0.46 -22.23
N ASP A 173 6.67 -0.28 -21.25
CA ASP A 173 5.68 -1.28 -20.86
C ASP A 173 4.47 -1.31 -21.81
N ILE A 174 4.32 -0.30 -22.69
CA ILE A 174 3.17 -0.16 -23.58
C ILE A 174 3.49 -0.76 -24.94
N ASN A 175 2.86 -1.91 -25.24
CA ASN A 175 2.90 -2.47 -26.58
C ASN A 175 1.75 -1.89 -27.43
N ILE A 176 2.08 -1.00 -28.35
CA ILE A 176 1.12 -0.47 -29.34
C ILE A 176 1.18 -1.40 -30.56
N PRO A 177 0.15 -2.25 -30.79
CA PRO A 177 0.15 -3.12 -31.95
C PRO A 177 0.19 -2.27 -33.23
N HIS A 178 1.19 -2.52 -34.08
CA HIS A 178 1.24 -1.93 -35.41
C HIS A 178 0.10 -2.54 -36.23
N VAL A 179 -0.96 -1.76 -36.47
CA VAL A 179 -1.99 -2.14 -37.44
C VAL A 179 -1.46 -1.76 -38.82
N PRO A 180 -1.05 -2.72 -39.67
CA PRO A 180 -0.66 -2.39 -41.03
C PRO A 180 -1.88 -1.79 -41.76
N LYS A 181 -1.66 -0.75 -42.56
CA LYS A 181 -2.65 -0.27 -43.54
C LYS A 181 -2.94 -1.41 -44.51
N ARG A 182 -3.92 -2.25 -44.21
CA ARG A 182 -4.48 -3.22 -45.14
C ARG A 182 -5.95 -2.89 -45.36
N ASP A 183 -6.33 -2.97 -46.62
CA ASP A 183 -7.66 -2.67 -47.16
C ASP A 183 -8.80 -3.17 -46.27
N LEU A 184 -9.85 -2.36 -46.24
CA LEU A 184 -11.08 -2.50 -45.45
C LEU A 184 -11.92 -3.72 -45.86
N SER A 185 -11.41 -4.93 -45.70
CA SER A 185 -12.22 -6.14 -45.94
C SER A 185 -11.78 -7.32 -45.08
N THR A 186 -11.62 -7.18 -43.76
CA THR A 186 -11.86 -8.28 -42.82
C THR A 186 -12.16 -7.71 -41.44
N VAL A 187 -13.34 -8.06 -40.91
CA VAL A 187 -13.80 -7.71 -39.57
C VAL A 187 -12.86 -8.35 -38.54
N ALA A 188 -12.13 -7.54 -37.79
CA ALA A 188 -11.43 -7.97 -36.58
C ALA A 188 -11.95 -7.14 -35.40
N SER A 189 -12.77 -7.79 -34.60
CA SER A 189 -13.32 -7.31 -33.34
C SER A 189 -12.20 -6.99 -32.34
N LEU A 190 -11.93 -5.71 -32.09
CA LEU A 190 -11.42 -5.21 -30.82
C LEU A 190 -11.67 -3.70 -30.76
N SER A 191 -12.46 -3.30 -29.76
CA SER A 191 -12.83 -1.94 -29.37
C SER A 191 -11.96 -0.82 -29.96
N ALA A 192 -12.39 -0.27 -31.09
CA ALA A 192 -11.75 0.83 -31.79
C ALA A 192 -11.83 2.18 -31.03
N ARG A 193 -12.34 2.19 -29.79
CA ARG A 193 -12.44 3.42 -28.98
C ARG A 193 -11.18 3.73 -28.16
N SER A 194 -10.28 2.77 -27.94
CA SER A 194 -9.10 2.99 -27.09
C SER A 194 -7.85 3.45 -27.85
N ALA A 195 -7.72 3.11 -29.14
CA ALA A 195 -6.53 3.46 -29.93
C ALA A 195 -6.49 4.96 -30.33
N ILE A 196 -7.62 5.66 -30.31
CA ILE A 196 -7.69 7.07 -30.72
C ILE A 196 -7.25 8.00 -29.58
N ALA A 197 -7.39 7.59 -28.31
CA ALA A 197 -7.08 8.44 -27.16
C ALA A 197 -5.58 8.67 -26.94
N PHE A 198 -4.71 7.70 -27.27
CA PHE A 198 -3.26 7.84 -27.11
C PHE A 198 -2.57 8.59 -28.26
N ARG A 199 -3.24 8.75 -29.41
CA ARG A 199 -2.64 9.41 -30.58
C ARG A 199 -2.61 10.94 -30.47
N ASN A 200 -3.47 11.53 -29.64
CA ASN A 200 -3.63 12.99 -29.54
C ASN A 200 -2.81 13.65 -28.42
N VAL A 201 -1.92 12.92 -27.74
CA VAL A 201 -1.08 13.45 -26.64
C VAL A 201 0.38 13.67 -27.07
N GLY A 202 0.74 13.35 -28.32
CA GLY A 202 2.12 13.39 -28.81
C GLY A 202 2.33 14.22 -30.08
N GLU A 203 2.11 15.53 -30.03
CA GLU A 203 2.77 16.45 -30.97
C GLU A 203 3.59 17.50 -30.18
N PRO A 204 4.94 17.46 -30.23
CA PRO A 204 5.76 18.54 -29.71
C PRO A 204 5.77 19.71 -30.70
N GLY A 205 5.37 20.89 -30.23
CA GLY A 205 5.43 22.14 -31.00
C GLY A 205 6.85 22.44 -31.49
N ARG A 206 7.06 22.35 -32.80
CA ARG A 206 8.22 22.91 -33.49
C ARG A 206 8.03 24.43 -33.56
N ALA A 207 8.78 25.17 -32.76
CA ALA A 207 9.02 26.59 -32.98
C ALA A 207 9.98 26.73 -34.17
N ASP A 208 9.48 27.29 -35.26
CA ASP A 208 10.24 27.67 -36.45
C ASP A 208 10.99 28.98 -36.17
N MET A 209 12.32 28.97 -36.28
CA MET A 209 13.17 30.18 -36.24
C MET A 209 14.01 30.20 -37.52
N PRO A 210 14.08 31.33 -38.26
CA PRO A 210 14.76 31.37 -39.55
C PRO A 210 16.28 31.45 -39.37
N ARG A 211 17.01 30.70 -40.22
CA ARG A 211 18.47 30.76 -40.32
C ARG A 211 18.89 32.02 -41.09
N PRO A 212 19.94 32.76 -40.67
CA PRO A 212 20.48 33.83 -41.49
C PRO A 212 21.23 33.28 -42.71
N ALA A 213 21.03 33.94 -43.84
CA ALA A 213 21.73 33.69 -45.10
C ALA A 213 23.19 34.16 -44.99
N ASN A 214 24.14 33.25 -45.22
CA ASN A 214 25.54 33.61 -45.50
C ASN A 214 25.63 34.10 -46.95
N MET A 215 25.84 35.41 -47.12
CA MET A 215 26.22 36.04 -48.37
C MET A 215 27.75 36.08 -48.43
N LEU A 216 28.30 35.54 -49.52
CA LEU A 216 29.73 35.52 -49.85
C LEU A 216 30.25 36.92 -50.23
N LEU A 217 31.42 37.25 -49.67
CA LEU A 217 32.58 37.94 -50.29
C LEU A 217 32.46 39.46 -50.60
N PRO A 218 33.59 40.19 -50.69
CA PRO A 218 34.97 39.79 -51.05
C PRO A 218 35.98 39.65 -49.90
#